data_AF-A0A1D2ICV5-F1
#
_entry.id   AF-A0A1D2ICV5-F1
#
_cell.length_a   1.000
_cell.length_b   1.000
_cell.length_c   1.000
_cell.angle_alpha   90.00
_cell.angle_beta   90.00
_cell.angle_gamma   90.00
#
_symmetry.space_group_name_H-M   'P 1'
#
loop_
_entity.id
_entity.type
_entity.pdbx_description
1 polymer ?
#
loop_
_entity_poly.entity_id
_entity_poly.type
_entity_poly.pdbx_seq_one_letter_code
_entity_poly.pdbx_strand_id
1 'polypeptide(L)'
;MRGSGPRLNALGRRLRKRGLVGAAGFEVVESERVLPDAVHGADLLVTAVSAAAAVLDVDRLRPGAVVVDDSFPHCFDTGRALTRMRERKDVLVLGGGLLHVGPTDREVAGDLPDAAAAGCLAQPWIEETLASCRSESLLHAAGHGLPLVHGLVDAGVALAYWDAVERAGVSAAPLHLLGHTFDAGSTGGVTAGN
;
A
#
# COMPACT_ATOMS: atom_id res chain seq x y z
N MET A 1 15.77 -8.83 -16.01
CA MET A 1 15.07 -9.62 -14.97
C MET A 1 13.96 -10.41 -15.62
N ARG A 2 13.74 -11.69 -15.24
CA ARG A 2 12.49 -12.37 -15.60
C ARG A 2 11.36 -11.71 -14.81
N GLY A 3 10.28 -11.31 -15.46
CA GLY A 3 9.11 -10.71 -14.81
C GLY A 3 8.43 -11.66 -13.82
N SER A 4 7.47 -11.15 -13.05
CA SER A 4 6.71 -11.91 -12.05
C SER A 4 5.74 -12.95 -12.65
N GLY A 5 5.47 -12.89 -13.97
CA GLY A 5 4.47 -13.69 -14.68
C GLY A 5 4.50 -15.20 -14.39
N PRO A 6 5.64 -15.92 -14.53
CA PRO A 6 5.69 -17.35 -14.24
C PRO A 6 5.32 -17.71 -12.79
N ARG A 7 5.75 -16.88 -11.84
CA ARG A 7 5.48 -17.06 -10.41
C ARG A 7 4.01 -16.82 -10.08
N LEU A 8 3.42 -15.77 -10.64
CA LEU A 8 2.00 -15.46 -10.49
C LEU A 8 1.14 -16.59 -11.07
N ASN A 9 1.47 -17.07 -12.26
CA ASN A 9 0.78 -18.22 -12.88
C ASN A 9 0.87 -19.48 -12.01
N ALA A 10 2.03 -19.75 -11.40
CA ALA A 10 2.17 -20.86 -10.46
C ALA A 10 1.32 -20.68 -9.19
N LEU A 11 1.23 -19.46 -8.65
CA LEU A 11 0.37 -19.13 -7.52
C LEU A 11 -1.11 -19.36 -7.86
N GLY A 12 -1.58 -18.84 -9.00
CA GLY A 12 -2.96 -19.05 -9.46
C GLY A 12 -3.35 -20.51 -9.57
N ARG A 13 -2.47 -21.36 -10.12
CA ARG A 13 -2.68 -22.81 -10.17
C ARG A 13 -2.81 -23.42 -8.77
N ARG A 14 -2.00 -23.00 -7.80
CA ARG A 14 -2.09 -23.47 -6.41
C ARG A 14 -3.39 -23.03 -5.74
N LEU A 15 -3.80 -21.78 -5.93
CA LEU A 15 -5.06 -21.25 -5.38
C LEU A 15 -6.27 -22.02 -5.93
N ARG A 16 -6.29 -22.29 -7.24
CA ARG A 16 -7.33 -23.11 -7.90
C ARG A 16 -7.35 -24.54 -7.34
N LYS A 17 -6.19 -25.20 -7.22
CA LYS A 17 -6.08 -26.56 -6.66
C LYS A 17 -6.63 -26.64 -5.22
N ARG A 18 -6.54 -25.54 -4.46
CA ARG A 18 -7.06 -25.43 -3.09
C ARG A 18 -8.52 -24.97 -3.01
N GLY A 19 -9.19 -24.72 -4.15
CA GLY A 19 -10.57 -24.23 -4.18
C GLY A 19 -10.74 -22.79 -3.68
N LEU A 20 -9.65 -22.01 -3.56
CA LEU A 20 -9.68 -20.64 -3.05
C LEU A 20 -10.07 -19.61 -4.10
N VAL A 21 -10.01 -19.99 -5.38
CA VAL A 21 -10.47 -19.20 -6.52
C VAL A 21 -11.25 -20.13 -7.44
N GLY A 22 -12.38 -19.65 -7.95
CA GLY A 22 -13.21 -20.39 -8.91
C GLY A 22 -12.47 -20.69 -10.22
N ALA A 23 -13.09 -21.48 -11.09
CA ALA A 23 -12.50 -21.88 -12.38
C ALA A 23 -12.06 -20.67 -13.25
N ALA A 24 -12.79 -19.54 -13.16
CA ALA A 24 -12.47 -18.28 -13.84
C ALA A 24 -11.62 -17.29 -13.00
N GLY A 25 -11.40 -17.55 -11.71
CA GLY A 25 -11.07 -16.53 -10.71
C GLY A 25 -9.60 -16.08 -10.61
N PHE A 26 -8.78 -16.31 -11.64
CA PHE A 26 -7.38 -15.85 -11.63
C PHE A 26 -6.87 -15.60 -13.04
N GLU A 27 -6.34 -14.41 -13.29
CA GLU A 27 -5.73 -14.04 -14.56
C GLU A 27 -4.39 -13.35 -14.29
N VAL A 28 -3.39 -13.64 -15.10
CA VAL A 28 -2.11 -12.90 -15.10
C VAL A 28 -2.02 -12.18 -16.42
N VAL A 29 -2.03 -10.86 -16.35
CA VAL A 29 -1.85 -10.00 -17.52
C VAL A 29 -0.52 -9.28 -17.36
N GLU A 30 0.30 -9.28 -18.40
CA GLU A 30 1.53 -8.50 -18.42
C GLU A 30 1.18 -7.05 -18.73
N SER A 31 1.66 -6.14 -17.88
CA SER A 31 1.61 -4.70 -18.15
C SER A 31 2.86 -4.27 -18.90
N GLU A 32 2.70 -3.48 -19.95
CA GLU A 32 3.82 -2.76 -20.57
C GLU A 32 3.99 -1.40 -19.89
N ARG A 33 3.88 -0.28 -20.61
CA ARG A 33 3.94 1.07 -20.03
C ARG A 33 2.64 1.51 -19.36
N VAL A 34 1.52 0.85 -19.68
CA VAL A 34 0.17 1.19 -19.21
C VAL A 34 -0.52 -0.08 -18.76
N LEU A 35 -1.41 0.04 -17.76
CA LEU A 35 -2.24 -1.06 -17.32
C LEU A 35 -3.27 -1.46 -18.40
N PRO A 36 -3.53 -2.77 -18.58
CA PRO A 36 -4.61 -3.24 -19.44
C PRO A 36 -5.97 -2.66 -19.05
N ASP A 37 -6.82 -2.37 -20.04
CA ASP A 37 -8.13 -1.74 -19.84
C ASP A 37 -9.02 -2.50 -18.84
N ALA A 38 -8.97 -3.83 -18.88
CA ALA A 38 -9.73 -4.70 -17.99
C ALA A 38 -9.48 -4.42 -16.49
N VAL A 39 -8.29 -3.94 -16.13
CA VAL A 39 -7.92 -3.63 -14.73
C VAL A 39 -8.81 -2.52 -14.14
N HIS A 40 -9.22 -1.55 -14.95
CA HIS A 40 -10.06 -0.43 -14.48
C HIS A 40 -11.50 -0.86 -14.15
N GLY A 41 -11.89 -2.06 -14.60
CA GLY A 41 -13.16 -2.69 -14.26
C GLY A 41 -13.15 -3.47 -12.94
N ALA A 42 -12.07 -3.46 -12.15
CA ALA A 42 -12.01 -4.17 -10.87
C ALA A 42 -12.79 -3.44 -9.74
N ASP A 43 -13.29 -4.21 -8.76
CA ASP A 43 -13.98 -3.67 -7.56
C ASP A 43 -12.95 -3.20 -6.54
N LEU A 44 -11.87 -3.99 -6.42
CA LEU A 44 -10.75 -3.76 -5.54
C LEU A 44 -9.46 -3.90 -6.34
N LEU A 45 -8.62 -2.88 -6.25
CA LEU A 45 -7.27 -2.87 -6.79
C LEU A 45 -6.30 -2.78 -5.63
N VAL A 46 -5.36 -3.73 -5.54
CA VAL A 46 -4.21 -3.67 -4.63
C VAL A 46 -2.95 -3.55 -5.47
N THR A 47 -2.24 -2.45 -5.33
CA THR A 47 -1.08 -2.13 -6.17
C THR A 47 0.18 -1.95 -5.32
N ALA A 48 1.31 -2.43 -5.86
CA ALA A 48 2.64 -2.30 -5.28
C ALA A 48 3.63 -2.29 -6.47
N VAL A 49 3.71 -1.15 -7.15
CA VAL A 49 4.33 -0.98 -8.45
C VAL A 49 5.64 -0.21 -8.29
N SER A 50 6.72 -0.77 -8.82
CA SER A 50 7.99 -0.06 -8.98
C SER A 50 8.04 0.56 -10.38
N ALA A 51 7.35 1.70 -10.55
CA ALA A 51 7.33 2.44 -11.81
C ALA A 51 7.71 3.91 -11.58
N ALA A 52 8.43 4.48 -12.52
CA ALA A 52 8.84 5.89 -12.48
C ALA A 52 7.69 6.86 -12.85
N ALA A 53 6.56 6.35 -13.34
CA ALA A 53 5.41 7.14 -13.77
C ALA A 53 4.10 6.47 -13.34
N ALA A 54 3.04 7.28 -13.26
CA ALA A 54 1.69 6.80 -13.03
C ALA A 54 1.26 5.83 -14.15
N VAL A 55 0.78 4.64 -13.76
CA VAL A 55 0.30 3.59 -14.68
C VAL A 55 -1.21 3.34 -14.56
N LEU A 56 -1.82 3.79 -13.46
CA LEU A 56 -3.26 3.70 -13.20
C LEU A 56 -3.93 5.06 -13.45
N ASP A 57 -4.92 5.07 -14.35
CA ASP A 57 -5.75 6.24 -14.59
C ASP A 57 -7.00 6.19 -13.72
N VAL A 58 -6.99 7.00 -12.65
CA VAL A 58 -8.07 7.04 -11.66
C VAL A 58 -9.42 7.45 -12.24
N ASP A 59 -9.47 8.16 -13.37
CA ASP A 59 -10.74 8.59 -13.98
C ASP A 59 -11.44 7.46 -14.75
N ARG A 60 -10.71 6.39 -15.09
CA ARG A 60 -11.26 5.22 -15.78
C ARG A 60 -11.83 4.17 -14.83
N LEU A 61 -11.57 4.31 -13.52
CA LEU A 61 -12.13 3.42 -12.51
C LEU A 61 -13.66 3.48 -12.54
N ARG A 62 -14.29 2.31 -12.40
CA ARG A 62 -15.74 2.25 -12.23
C ARG A 62 -16.18 2.90 -10.90
N PRO A 63 -17.38 3.51 -10.86
CA PRO A 63 -18.03 3.83 -9.60
C PRO A 63 -18.12 2.60 -8.68
N GLY A 64 -17.84 2.78 -7.40
CA GLY A 64 -17.74 1.76 -6.37
C GLY A 64 -16.35 1.15 -6.22
N ALA A 65 -15.38 1.47 -7.09
CA ALA A 65 -14.03 0.89 -6.99
C ALA A 65 -13.27 1.39 -5.76
N VAL A 66 -12.51 0.46 -5.17
CA VAL A 66 -11.55 0.71 -4.08
C VAL A 66 -10.13 0.45 -4.59
N VAL A 67 -9.20 1.35 -4.32
CA VAL A 67 -7.77 1.21 -4.62
C VAL A 67 -6.98 1.31 -3.32
N VAL A 68 -6.05 0.38 -3.11
CA VAL A 68 -5.04 0.43 -2.04
C VAL A 68 -3.66 0.30 -2.68
N ASP A 69 -2.85 1.35 -2.61
CA ASP A 69 -1.56 1.42 -3.29
C ASP A 69 -0.38 1.59 -2.34
N ASP A 70 0.47 0.56 -2.27
CA ASP A 70 1.73 0.49 -1.53
C ASP A 70 2.94 0.87 -2.40
N SER A 71 2.73 1.71 -3.42
CA SER A 71 3.80 2.23 -4.27
C SER A 71 4.34 3.54 -3.71
N PHE A 72 5.67 3.73 -3.75
CA PHE A 72 6.30 5.01 -3.41
C PHE A 72 7.26 5.44 -4.53
N PRO A 73 6.92 6.44 -5.36
CA PRO A 73 5.67 7.22 -5.35
C PRO A 73 4.44 6.41 -5.81
N HIS A 74 3.24 6.95 -5.56
CA HIS A 74 1.98 6.31 -5.95
C HIS A 74 1.89 6.02 -7.45
N CYS A 75 1.22 4.93 -7.82
CA CYS A 75 1.11 4.48 -9.21
C CYS A 75 0.04 5.24 -10.02
N PHE A 76 -0.48 6.35 -9.49
CA PHE A 76 -1.53 7.19 -10.07
C PHE A 76 -1.30 8.67 -9.72
N ASP A 77 -2.06 9.56 -10.37
CA ASP A 77 -2.10 10.99 -10.03
C ASP A 77 -2.91 11.20 -8.74
N THR A 78 -2.22 11.51 -7.64
CA THR A 78 -2.82 11.72 -6.31
C THR A 78 -3.74 12.93 -6.26
N GLY A 79 -3.44 13.99 -7.03
CA GLY A 79 -4.29 15.17 -7.12
C GLY A 79 -5.63 14.85 -7.77
N ARG A 80 -5.62 14.16 -8.91
CA ARG A 80 -6.85 13.69 -9.58
C ARG A 80 -7.64 12.74 -8.69
N ALA A 81 -6.96 11.83 -7.98
CA ALA A 81 -7.61 10.91 -7.05
C ALA A 81 -8.35 11.66 -5.94
N LEU A 82 -7.69 12.62 -5.27
CA LEU A 82 -8.28 13.44 -4.21
C LEU A 82 -9.45 14.28 -4.72
N THR A 83 -9.32 14.88 -5.91
CA THR A 83 -10.40 15.64 -6.55
C THR A 83 -11.60 14.75 -6.84
N ARG A 84 -11.40 13.56 -7.44
CA ARG A 84 -12.49 12.62 -7.73
C ARG A 84 -13.19 12.15 -6.46
N MET A 85 -12.44 11.75 -5.43
CA MET A 85 -13.01 11.33 -4.15
C MET A 85 -13.84 12.44 -3.50
N ARG A 86 -13.40 13.70 -3.60
CA ARG A 86 -14.10 14.85 -3.02
C ARG A 86 -15.35 15.23 -3.80
N GLU A 87 -15.23 15.34 -5.13
CA GLU A 87 -16.27 15.91 -5.98
C GLU A 87 -17.31 14.88 -6.41
N ARG A 88 -16.88 13.67 -6.78
CA ARG A 88 -17.77 12.61 -7.27
C ARG A 88 -18.19 11.65 -6.18
N LYS A 89 -17.33 11.41 -5.18
CA LYS A 89 -17.58 10.49 -4.05
C LYS A 89 -17.99 9.09 -4.49
N ASP A 90 -17.47 8.66 -5.64
CA ASP A 90 -17.86 7.43 -6.30
C ASP A 90 -16.76 6.36 -6.26
N VAL A 91 -15.57 6.68 -5.75
CA VAL A 91 -14.45 5.75 -5.58
C VAL A 91 -13.74 6.03 -4.25
N LEU A 92 -12.99 5.05 -3.76
CA LEU A 92 -12.12 5.17 -2.60
C LEU A 92 -10.68 4.83 -2.99
N VAL A 93 -9.76 5.78 -2.93
CA VAL A 93 -8.36 5.60 -3.32
C VAL A 93 -7.46 5.88 -2.13
N LEU A 94 -6.70 4.87 -1.72
CA LEU A 94 -5.96 4.84 -0.46
C LEU A 94 -4.49 4.47 -0.67
N GLY A 95 -3.65 4.99 0.22
CA GLY A 95 -2.29 4.50 0.44
C GLY A 95 -2.30 3.16 1.18
N GLY A 96 -1.42 2.26 0.75
CA GLY A 96 -1.11 1.00 1.41
C GLY A 96 0.19 1.09 2.21
N GLY A 97 0.47 0.05 2.97
CA GLY A 97 1.78 -0.14 3.61
C GLY A 97 2.07 0.70 4.85
N LEU A 98 1.18 1.59 5.27
CA LEU A 98 1.28 2.33 6.53
C LEU A 98 0.62 1.56 7.69
N LEU A 99 1.28 1.50 8.84
CA LEU A 99 0.81 0.78 10.03
C LEU A 99 0.67 1.75 11.21
N HIS A 100 -0.35 1.56 12.03
CA HIS A 100 -0.48 2.24 13.31
C HIS A 100 0.37 1.51 14.36
N VAL A 101 1.34 2.22 14.93
CA VAL A 101 2.36 1.68 15.85
C VAL A 101 2.26 2.27 17.26
N GLY A 102 1.23 3.07 17.52
CA GLY A 102 1.04 3.79 18.78
C GLY A 102 1.88 5.07 18.87
N PRO A 103 1.95 5.70 20.06
CA PRO A 103 2.69 6.94 20.27
C PRO A 103 4.15 6.82 19.82
N THR A 104 4.59 7.74 18.96
CA THR A 104 5.93 7.75 18.39
C THR A 104 6.53 9.14 18.37
N ASP A 105 7.76 9.24 18.84
CA ASP A 105 8.60 10.43 18.66
C ASP A 105 9.48 10.26 17.42
N ARG A 106 9.66 11.34 16.66
CA ARG A 106 10.52 11.37 15.48
C ARG A 106 11.48 12.53 15.57
N GLU A 107 12.76 12.22 15.54
CA GLU A 107 13.84 13.21 15.54
C GLU A 107 14.60 13.12 14.22
N VAL A 108 14.99 14.28 13.68
CA VAL A 108 15.94 14.33 12.56
C VAL A 108 17.33 14.17 13.14
N ALA A 109 18.11 13.24 12.58
CA ALA A 109 19.48 13.04 12.99
C ALA A 109 20.29 14.34 12.81
N GLY A 110 21.03 14.76 13.84
CA GLY A 110 21.74 16.04 13.85
C GLY A 110 22.89 16.15 12.85
N ASP A 111 23.32 15.03 12.27
CA ASP A 111 24.36 14.94 11.24
C ASP A 111 23.80 14.85 9.82
N LEU A 112 22.47 14.95 9.66
CA LEU A 112 21.83 14.89 8.35
C LEU A 112 22.04 16.20 7.58
N PRO A 113 22.45 16.17 6.29
CA PRO A 113 22.60 17.38 5.49
C PRO A 113 21.30 18.19 5.43
N ASP A 114 21.39 19.53 5.45
CA ASP A 114 20.23 20.45 5.52
C ASP A 114 19.13 20.13 4.50
N ALA A 115 19.52 19.80 3.27
CA ALA A 115 18.57 19.45 2.20
C ALA A 115 17.78 18.16 2.52
N ALA A 116 18.44 17.17 3.13
CA ALA A 116 17.80 15.93 3.55
C ALA A 116 16.94 16.14 4.80
N ALA A 117 17.41 16.93 5.77
CA ALA A 117 16.65 17.33 6.95
C ALA A 117 15.35 18.06 6.57
N ALA A 118 15.45 19.05 5.69
CA ALA A 118 14.29 19.76 5.14
C ALA A 118 13.33 18.82 4.41
N GLY A 119 13.87 17.88 3.61
CA GLY A 119 13.08 16.86 2.94
C GLY A 119 12.29 15.97 3.90
N CYS A 120 12.93 15.49 4.99
CA CYS A 120 12.28 14.69 6.02
C CYS A 120 11.18 15.46 6.75
N LEU A 121 11.42 16.74 7.07
CA LEU A 121 10.45 17.61 7.76
C LEU A 121 9.28 18.00 6.86
N ALA A 122 9.48 18.09 5.55
CA ALA A 122 8.43 18.45 4.58
C ALA A 122 7.49 17.29 4.22
N GLN A 123 7.82 16.04 4.55
CA GLN A 123 6.95 14.90 4.24
C GLN A 123 5.68 14.94 5.11
N PRO A 124 4.47 14.86 4.51
CA PRO A 124 3.24 14.68 5.26
C PRO A 124 3.33 13.45 6.16
N TRP A 125 2.75 13.55 7.35
CA TRP A 125 2.79 12.51 8.35
C TRP A 125 1.43 12.34 8.99
N ILE A 126 1.09 11.09 9.28
CA ILE A 126 -0.08 10.75 10.08
C ILE A 126 0.45 10.29 11.43
N GLU A 127 0.00 10.93 12.50
CA GLU A 127 0.44 10.63 13.86
C GLU A 127 0.29 9.14 14.18
N GLU A 128 1.21 8.63 14.99
CA GLU A 128 1.20 7.24 15.48
C GLU A 128 1.27 6.17 14.38
N THR A 129 1.73 6.56 13.18
CA THR A 129 1.88 5.63 12.06
C THR A 129 3.32 5.50 11.59
N LEU A 130 3.66 4.38 10.99
CA LEU A 130 4.97 4.16 10.39
C LEU A 130 4.84 3.26 9.17
N ALA A 131 5.63 3.54 8.12
CA ALA A 131 5.69 2.68 6.94
C ALA A 131 6.15 1.27 7.36
N SER A 132 5.47 0.24 6.87
CA SER A 132 5.70 -1.17 7.22
C SER A 132 7.16 -1.60 7.04
N CYS A 133 7.82 -1.10 5.99
CA CYS A 133 9.25 -1.34 5.74
C CYS A 133 10.18 -0.76 6.82
N ARG A 134 9.77 0.29 7.53
CA ARG A 134 10.49 0.85 8.68
C ARG A 134 10.09 0.16 9.98
N SER A 135 8.82 -0.24 10.11
CA SER A 135 8.33 -1.03 11.25
C SER A 135 9.05 -2.38 11.36
N GLU A 136 9.47 -2.97 10.24
CA GLU A 136 10.33 -4.16 10.22
C GLU A 136 11.57 -3.97 11.11
N SER A 137 12.30 -2.87 10.96
CA SER A 137 13.50 -2.59 11.79
C SER A 137 13.17 -2.50 13.28
N LEU A 138 12.01 -1.95 13.64
CA LEU A 138 11.54 -1.89 15.04
C LEU A 138 11.22 -3.28 15.59
N LEU A 139 10.57 -4.14 14.79
CA LEU A 139 10.28 -5.52 15.20
C LEU A 139 11.57 -6.33 15.42
N HIS A 140 12.60 -6.11 14.60
CA HIS A 140 13.92 -6.70 14.82
C HIS A 140 14.58 -6.17 16.10
N ALA A 141 14.54 -4.86 16.32
CA ALA A 141 15.10 -4.23 17.52
C ALA A 141 14.40 -4.68 18.82
N ALA A 142 13.09 -4.92 18.75
CA ALA A 142 12.29 -5.45 19.86
C ALA A 142 12.47 -6.97 20.09
N GLY A 143 13.31 -7.64 19.30
CA GLY A 143 13.70 -9.03 19.54
C GLY A 143 12.68 -10.08 19.10
N HIS A 144 11.79 -9.77 18.13
CA HIS A 144 10.76 -10.70 17.66
C HIS A 144 11.29 -11.93 16.90
N GLY A 145 12.61 -12.05 16.67
CA GLY A 145 13.22 -13.25 16.08
C GLY A 145 12.75 -13.54 14.66
N LEU A 146 12.52 -12.50 13.85
CA LEU A 146 11.98 -12.61 12.50
C LEU A 146 13.07 -13.00 11.48
N PRO A 147 12.71 -13.74 10.40
CA PRO A 147 13.62 -13.94 9.29
C PRO A 147 13.86 -12.62 8.55
N LEU A 148 15.09 -12.34 8.13
CA LEU A 148 15.37 -11.17 7.28
C LEU A 148 14.66 -11.30 5.93
N VAL A 149 13.99 -10.23 5.49
CA VAL A 149 13.35 -10.20 4.17
C VAL A 149 14.38 -9.83 3.11
N HIS A 150 14.91 -10.86 2.42
CA HIS A 150 15.79 -10.68 1.27
C HIS A 150 15.16 -11.27 0.01
N GLY A 151 14.94 -10.42 -0.99
CA GLY A 151 14.35 -10.83 -2.26
C GLY A 151 12.85 -11.06 -2.16
N LEU A 152 12.37 -12.19 -2.67
CA LEU A 152 10.94 -12.46 -2.76
C LEU A 152 10.41 -13.05 -1.45
N VAL A 153 9.35 -12.46 -0.92
CA VAL A 153 8.62 -12.96 0.26
C VAL A 153 7.77 -14.17 -0.11
N ASP A 154 7.87 -15.25 0.68
CA ASP A 154 6.96 -16.39 0.63
C ASP A 154 5.88 -16.30 1.72
N ALA A 155 4.89 -17.20 1.64
CA ALA A 155 3.75 -17.18 2.57
C ALA A 155 4.16 -17.44 4.03
N GLY A 156 5.21 -18.23 4.28
CA GLY A 156 5.69 -18.51 5.63
C GLY A 156 6.32 -17.27 6.26
N VAL A 157 7.16 -16.55 5.50
CA VAL A 157 7.72 -15.27 5.94
C VAL A 157 6.62 -14.24 6.18
N ALA A 158 5.66 -14.11 5.25
CA ALA A 158 4.54 -13.18 5.40
C ALA A 158 3.71 -13.47 6.66
N LEU A 159 3.42 -14.74 6.95
CA LEU A 159 2.70 -15.14 8.17
C LEU A 159 3.51 -14.87 9.44
N ALA A 160 4.82 -15.12 9.44
CA ALA A 160 5.68 -14.83 10.58
C ALA A 160 5.68 -13.32 10.94
N TYR A 161 5.73 -12.46 9.92
CA TYR A 161 5.63 -11.01 10.09
C TYR A 161 4.23 -10.59 10.54
N TRP A 162 3.17 -11.15 9.95
CA TRP A 162 1.80 -10.92 10.39
C TRP A 162 1.64 -11.21 11.89
N ASP A 163 2.07 -12.39 12.34
CA ASP A 163 1.93 -12.79 13.74
C ASP A 163 2.77 -11.90 14.67
N ALA A 164 3.93 -11.40 14.23
CA ALA A 164 4.75 -10.50 15.02
C ALA A 164 4.13 -9.10 15.15
N VAL A 165 3.59 -8.56 14.06
CA VAL A 165 2.83 -7.30 14.03
C VAL A 165 1.64 -7.38 14.99
N GLU A 166 0.84 -8.45 14.90
CA GLU A 166 -0.30 -8.68 15.80
C GLU A 166 0.15 -8.77 17.27
N ARG A 167 1.21 -9.53 17.58
CA ARG A 167 1.73 -9.64 18.95
C ARG A 167 2.28 -8.32 19.49
N ALA A 168 2.80 -7.46 18.62
CA ALA A 168 3.31 -6.14 19.00
C ALA A 168 2.18 -5.12 19.21
N GLY A 169 0.91 -5.49 18.98
CA GLY A 169 -0.23 -4.57 19.05
C GLY A 169 -0.25 -3.55 17.91
N VAL A 170 0.51 -3.81 16.84
CA VAL A 170 0.55 -2.97 15.64
C VAL A 170 -0.65 -3.32 14.77
N SER A 171 -1.34 -2.31 14.26
CA SER A 171 -2.55 -2.48 13.44
C SER A 171 -2.44 -1.72 12.11
N ALA A 172 -3.44 -1.87 11.25
CA ALA A 172 -3.51 -1.07 10.03
C ALA A 172 -3.65 0.41 10.38
N ALA A 173 -2.98 1.30 9.62
CA ALA A 173 -3.19 2.73 9.75
C ALA A 173 -4.66 3.11 9.38
N PRO A 174 -5.13 4.30 9.80
CA PRO A 174 -6.40 4.84 9.29
C PRO A 174 -6.44 4.85 7.76
N LEU A 175 -7.64 4.82 7.18
CA LEU A 175 -7.79 4.97 5.73
C LEU A 175 -7.22 6.34 5.34
N HIS A 176 -6.24 6.37 4.45
CA HIS A 176 -5.53 7.59 4.13
C HIS A 176 -5.07 7.64 2.68
N LEU A 177 -4.74 8.83 2.21
CA LEU A 177 -3.98 9.07 0.99
C LEU A 177 -3.10 10.30 1.22
N LEU A 178 -1.78 10.13 1.10
CA LEU A 178 -0.81 11.14 1.54
C LEU A 178 -1.06 11.49 3.03
N GLY A 179 -1.20 12.77 3.38
CA GLY A 179 -1.55 13.23 4.73
C GLY A 179 -3.06 13.36 5.00
N HIS A 180 -3.92 12.93 4.09
CA HIS A 180 -5.37 13.00 4.28
C HIS A 180 -5.90 11.70 4.87
N THR A 181 -6.76 11.80 5.88
CA THR A 181 -7.46 10.64 6.46
C THR A 181 -8.95 10.64 6.07
N PHE A 182 -9.54 9.45 6.02
CA PHE A 182 -10.92 9.23 5.62
C PHE A 182 -11.64 8.31 6.60
N ASP A 183 -12.88 8.64 6.95
CA ASP A 183 -13.70 7.78 7.80
C ASP A 183 -14.33 6.67 6.97
N ALA A 184 -14.23 5.43 7.45
CA ALA A 184 -14.92 4.28 6.84
C ALA A 184 -16.47 4.42 6.86
N GLY A 185 -17.00 5.29 7.73
CA GLY A 185 -18.44 5.49 7.95
C GLY A 185 -19.04 6.74 7.32
N SER A 186 -18.26 7.63 6.70
CA SER A 186 -18.80 8.86 6.10
C SER A 186 -18.43 8.95 4.62
N THR A 187 -19.43 8.88 3.74
CA THR A 187 -19.32 9.38 2.37
C THR A 187 -19.26 10.92 2.33
N GLY A 188 -18.59 11.55 3.30
CA GLY A 188 -18.57 13.00 3.46
C GLY A 188 -17.85 13.50 4.70
N GLY A 189 -16.53 13.45 4.71
CA GLY A 189 -15.73 14.21 5.67
C GLY A 189 -14.25 13.91 5.50
N VAL A 190 -13.50 14.81 4.85
CA VAL A 190 -12.03 14.77 4.86
C VAL A 190 -11.57 15.62 6.04
N THR A 191 -10.96 15.00 7.03
CA THR A 191 -10.18 15.70 8.06
C THR A 191 -8.73 15.78 7.59
N ALA A 192 -8.22 16.99 7.42
CA ALA A 192 -6.80 17.20 7.21
C ALA A 192 -6.08 17.04 8.56
N GLY A 193 -5.10 16.15 8.63
CA GLY A 193 -4.11 16.16 9.72
C GLY A 193 -3.28 17.44 9.64
N ASN A 194 -2.95 18.00 10.79
CA ASN A 194 -2.27 19.29 10.96
C ASN A 194 -0.82 19.25 10.45
#